data_AF-A0A8T4RB74-F1
#
_entry.id   AF-A0A8T4RB74-F1
#
_cell.length_a   1.000
_cell.length_b   1.000
_cell.length_c   1.000
_cell.angle_alpha   90.00
_cell.angle_beta   90.00
_cell.angle_gamma   90.00
#
_symmetry.space_group_name_H-M   'P 1'
#
loop_
_entity.id
_entity.type
_entity.pdbx_description
1 polymer ?
#
loop_
_entity_poly.entity_id
_entity_poly.type
_entity_poly.pdbx_seq_one_letter_code
_entity_poly.pdbx_strand_id
1 'polypeptide(L)'
;MALMDLFVKKRAEPNLQPQVPVADVPVQQVVAMQAQGLSNNQIIQSLQNQGYPAPTIYDAIAQAEVRKNPEPFEAPTEQRAEKQQHPDSEVIVEQLIEEKWHELQKELAKTNEWKDSMSSRLDKMEQSMADMKGDLDGLHKAIVARIGEYDKTLLDVGTEIKAMEKVFQKVLPELTGNIQELSRITKTTKENKTEKKGK
;
A
#
# COMPACT_ATOMS: atom_id res chain seq x y z
N MET A 1 50.19 45.16 33.03
CA MET A 1 50.14 46.51 32.41
C MET A 1 50.89 46.40 31.09
N ALA A 2 50.40 46.77 29.91
CA ALA A 2 49.41 47.79 29.59
C ALA A 2 48.51 47.34 28.43
N LEU A 3 47.23 47.71 28.58
CA LEU A 3 46.19 47.79 27.57
C LEU A 3 46.38 49.05 26.72
N MET A 4 45.73 49.05 25.55
CA MET A 4 45.41 50.20 24.67
C MET A 4 46.50 50.62 23.67
N ASP A 5 46.32 50.24 22.40
CA ASP A 5 45.78 51.25 21.48
C ASP A 5 44.89 50.62 20.40
N LEU A 6 43.63 51.04 20.47
CA LEU A 6 42.58 50.83 19.50
C LEU A 6 42.79 51.82 18.34
N PHE A 7 42.21 51.46 17.19
CA PHE A 7 41.58 52.36 16.21
C PHE A 7 42.26 52.66 14.85
N VAL A 8 41.65 52.02 13.84
CA VAL A 8 41.28 52.50 12.48
C VAL A 8 42.31 52.44 11.35
N LYS A 9 42.20 51.38 10.55
CA LYS A 9 42.18 51.54 9.09
C LYS A 9 41.16 50.58 8.46
N LYS A 10 39.89 50.95 8.55
CA LYS A 10 38.79 50.43 7.72
C LYS A 10 39.10 50.76 6.25
N ARG A 11 39.35 49.75 5.42
CA ARG A 11 39.18 49.80 3.96
C ARG A 11 38.30 48.63 3.54
N ALA A 12 37.28 48.96 2.76
CA ALA A 12 36.29 48.07 2.20
C ALA A 12 36.81 47.36 0.94
N GLU A 13 36.54 46.04 0.88
CA GLU A 13 36.07 45.25 -0.28
C GLU A 13 37.03 45.01 -1.48
N PRO A 14 36.98 43.84 -2.16
CA PRO A 14 35.77 43.06 -2.43
C PRO A 14 35.77 41.59 -2.01
N ASN A 15 34.55 41.14 -1.78
CA ASN A 15 34.06 39.78 -1.65
C ASN A 15 34.66 38.86 -2.75
N LEU A 16 35.73 38.14 -2.40
CA LEU A 16 36.22 36.99 -3.17
C LEU A 16 35.22 35.85 -2.96
N GLN A 17 34.18 35.85 -3.78
CA GLN A 17 33.40 34.63 -4.05
C GLN A 17 34.40 33.55 -4.49
N PRO A 18 34.33 32.32 -3.96
CA PRO A 18 35.17 31.24 -4.44
C PRO A 18 34.86 31.03 -5.92
N GLN A 19 35.81 31.42 -6.78
CA GLN A 19 35.79 31.07 -8.20
C GLN A 19 35.85 29.55 -8.27
N VAL A 20 34.69 28.92 -8.49
CA VAL A 20 34.60 27.53 -8.89
C VAL A 20 35.41 27.39 -10.18
N PRO A 21 36.43 26.51 -10.23
CA PRO A 21 37.13 26.27 -11.47
C PRO A 21 36.09 25.83 -12.51
N VAL A 22 35.99 26.56 -13.61
CA VAL A 22 35.24 26.16 -14.80
C VAL A 22 35.82 24.82 -15.25
N ALA A 23 35.19 23.73 -14.80
CA ALA A 23 35.50 22.41 -15.26
C ALA A 23 34.95 22.33 -16.68
N ASP A 24 35.82 22.55 -17.68
CA ASP A 24 35.50 22.31 -19.08
C ASP A 24 34.99 20.88 -19.20
N VAL A 25 33.71 20.72 -19.55
CA VAL A 25 33.14 19.40 -19.80
C VAL A 25 33.94 18.75 -20.92
N PRO A 26 34.52 17.55 -20.71
CA PRO A 26 35.22 16.88 -21.78
C PRO A 26 34.23 16.57 -22.90
N VAL A 27 34.40 17.18 -24.08
CA VAL A 27 33.61 16.87 -25.30
C VAL A 27 33.61 15.35 -25.56
N GLN A 28 34.70 14.66 -25.20
CA GLN A 28 34.82 13.20 -25.23
C GLN A 28 33.73 12.47 -24.43
N GLN A 29 33.35 13.00 -23.27
CA GLN A 29 32.34 12.41 -22.40
C GLN A 29 30.94 12.51 -23.04
N VAL A 30 30.65 13.64 -23.67
CA VAL A 30 29.40 13.84 -24.41
C VAL A 30 29.33 12.89 -25.61
N VAL A 31 30.41 12.80 -26.41
CA VAL A 31 30.48 11.87 -27.55
C VAL A 31 30.28 10.42 -27.11
N ALA A 32 30.88 10.01 -25.99
CA ALA A 32 30.72 8.66 -25.46
C ALA A 32 29.27 8.37 -25.04
N MET A 33 28.61 9.32 -24.37
CA MET A 33 27.20 9.19 -23.98
C MET A 33 26.27 9.16 -25.20
N GLN A 34 26.53 9.99 -26.21
CA GLN A 34 25.79 9.95 -27.47
C GLN A 34 26.00 8.63 -28.22
N ALA A 35 27.20 8.05 -28.19
CA ALA A 35 27.48 6.74 -28.77
C ALA A 35 26.74 5.60 -28.04
N GLN A 36 26.42 5.78 -26.77
CA GLN A 36 25.56 4.87 -25.99
C GLN A 36 24.07 5.03 -26.31
N GLY A 37 23.70 5.96 -27.20
CA GLY A 37 22.31 6.22 -27.57
C GLY A 37 21.53 7.06 -26.55
N LEU A 38 22.22 7.70 -25.60
CA LEU A 38 21.60 8.64 -24.66
C LEU A 38 21.15 9.90 -25.40
N SER A 39 19.97 10.41 -25.05
CA SER A 39 19.47 11.65 -25.63
C SER A 39 20.21 12.87 -25.06
N ASN A 40 20.30 13.96 -25.84
CA ASN A 40 20.95 15.19 -25.38
C ASN A 40 20.34 15.70 -24.04
N ASN A 41 19.05 15.49 -23.80
CA ASN A 41 18.40 15.83 -22.53
C ASN A 41 18.90 14.97 -21.35
N GLN A 42 19.07 13.66 -21.56
CA GLN A 42 19.63 12.76 -20.56
C GLN A 42 21.10 13.07 -20.26
N ILE A 43 21.85 13.46 -21.29
CA ILE A 43 23.24 13.90 -21.15
C ILE A 43 23.33 15.17 -20.32
N ILE A 44 22.44 16.14 -20.57
CA ILE A 44 22.36 17.37 -19.79
C ILE A 44 22.06 17.07 -18.32
N GLN A 45 21.08 16.24 -18.01
CA GLN A 45 20.76 15.88 -16.62
C GLN A 45 21.92 15.12 -15.95
N SER A 46 22.56 14.19 -16.66
CA SER A 46 23.70 13.44 -16.14
C SER A 46 24.89 14.33 -15.81
N LEU A 47 25.19 15.31 -16.69
CA LEU A 47 26.30 16.24 -16.50
C LEU A 47 25.97 17.33 -15.46
N GLN A 48 24.72 17.78 -15.37
CA GLN A 48 24.28 18.67 -14.29
C GLN A 48 24.39 17.97 -12.92
N ASN A 49 24.03 16.68 -12.83
CA ASN A 49 24.22 15.88 -11.63
C ASN A 49 25.70 15.70 -11.26
N GLN A 50 26.60 15.82 -12.23
CA GLN A 50 28.06 15.82 -12.03
C GLN A 50 28.61 17.20 -11.69
N GLY A 51 27.75 18.23 -11.56
CA GLY A 51 28.11 19.58 -11.15
C GLY A 51 28.53 20.50 -12.29
N TYR A 52 28.35 20.10 -13.55
CA TYR A 52 28.69 20.95 -14.69
C TYR A 52 27.59 21.98 -14.97
N PRO A 53 27.94 23.24 -15.25
CA PRO A 53 26.97 24.27 -15.54
C PRO A 53 26.31 24.04 -16.92
N ALA A 54 25.01 24.32 -17.02
CA ALA A 54 24.24 24.08 -18.24
C ALA A 54 24.87 24.69 -19.52
N PRO A 55 25.37 25.95 -19.52
CA PRO A 55 25.97 26.58 -20.70
C PRO A 55 27.15 25.79 -21.29
N THR A 56 28.03 25.24 -20.45
CA THR A 56 29.20 24.46 -20.91
C THR A 56 28.79 23.10 -21.48
N ILE A 57 27.69 22.54 -20.99
CA ILE A 57 27.17 21.26 -21.49
C ILE A 57 26.63 21.43 -22.92
N TYR A 58 25.89 22.52 -23.18
CA TYR A 58 25.35 22.79 -24.52
C TYR A 58 26.46 23.00 -25.55
N ASP A 59 27.51 23.75 -25.20
CA ASP A 59 28.66 23.95 -26.08
C ASP A 59 29.37 22.62 -26.39
N ALA A 60 29.61 21.79 -25.36
CA ALA A 60 30.23 20.48 -25.54
C ALA A 60 29.39 19.52 -26.41
N ILE A 61 28.06 19.59 -26.34
CA ILE A 61 27.14 18.82 -27.21
C ILE A 61 27.22 19.30 -28.65
N ALA A 62 27.18 20.60 -28.88
CA ALA A 62 27.30 21.17 -30.22
C ALA A 62 28.65 20.77 -30.87
N GLN A 63 29.74 20.85 -30.11
CA GLN A 63 31.07 20.44 -30.58
C GLN A 63 31.18 18.92 -30.83
N ALA A 64 30.49 18.09 -30.03
CA ALA A 64 30.45 16.64 -30.22
C ALA A 64 29.72 16.24 -31.52
N GLU A 65 28.61 16.93 -31.83
CA GLU A 65 27.78 16.69 -33.01
C GLU A 65 28.55 17.01 -34.31
N VAL A 66 29.28 18.14 -34.32
CA VAL A 66 30.14 18.56 -35.43
C VAL A 66 31.25 17.54 -35.72
N ARG A 67 31.78 16.86 -34.69
CA ARG A 67 32.81 15.82 -34.87
C ARG A 67 32.27 14.52 -35.46
N LYS A 68 31.01 14.19 -35.22
CA LYS A 68 30.41 12.92 -35.66
C LYS A 68 29.94 12.97 -37.12
N ASN A 69 29.62 14.15 -37.63
CA ASN A 69 29.13 14.33 -38.99
C ASN A 69 29.89 15.44 -39.72
N PRO A 70 31.01 15.11 -40.42
CA PRO A 70 31.71 16.08 -41.25
C PRO A 70 30.97 16.25 -42.59
N GLU A 71 29.73 16.73 -42.55
CA GLU A 71 29.12 17.35 -43.73
C GLU A 71 29.85 18.69 -43.98
N PRO A 72 30.06 19.09 -45.25
CA PRO A 72 30.74 20.34 -45.57
C PRO A 72 29.94 21.51 -45.00
N PHE A 73 30.50 22.13 -43.97
CA PHE A 73 30.00 23.34 -43.35
C PHE A 73 30.09 24.47 -44.37
N GLU A 74 28.97 24.86 -44.98
CA GLU A 74 28.85 26.20 -45.56
C GLU A 74 29.01 27.17 -44.40
N ALA A 75 30.17 27.84 -44.36
CA ALA A 75 30.49 28.81 -43.34
C ALA A 75 29.47 29.95 -43.37
N PRO A 76 28.77 30.25 -42.24
CA PRO A 76 28.23 31.57 -42.04
C PRO A 76 29.42 32.48 -41.77
N THR A 77 29.60 33.42 -42.68
CA THR A 77 30.47 34.58 -42.62
C THR A 77 30.64 35.12 -41.20
N GLU A 78 31.87 35.40 -40.80
CA GLU A 78 32.19 36.22 -39.64
C GLU A 78 31.46 37.57 -39.73
N GLN A 79 30.38 37.72 -38.98
CA GLN A 79 29.86 39.03 -38.58
C GLN A 79 30.20 39.26 -37.12
N ARG A 80 31.21 40.10 -36.95
CA ARG A 80 31.71 40.67 -35.72
C ARG A 80 30.58 41.36 -34.96
N ALA A 81 30.34 40.87 -33.74
CA ALA A 81 29.75 41.58 -32.60
C ALA A 81 28.50 42.42 -32.87
N GLU A 82 27.34 41.78 -32.79
CA GLU A 82 26.26 42.34 -32.00
C GLU A 82 25.98 41.37 -30.85
N LYS A 83 26.09 41.87 -29.62
CA LYS A 83 25.40 41.29 -28.46
C LYS A 83 23.90 41.41 -28.73
N GLN A 84 23.37 40.56 -29.59
CA GLN A 84 21.94 40.28 -29.58
C GLN A 84 21.74 39.37 -28.38
N GLN A 85 21.51 40.02 -27.24
CA GLN A 85 20.71 39.44 -26.16
C GLN A 85 19.51 38.82 -26.84
N HIS A 86 19.44 37.49 -26.92
CA HIS A 86 18.27 36.79 -27.42
C HIS A 86 17.13 37.04 -26.43
N PRO A 87 16.17 37.93 -26.70
CA PRO A 87 15.02 38.11 -25.82
C PRO A 87 14.05 36.94 -26.01
N ASP A 88 14.16 36.19 -27.10
CA ASP A 88 13.20 35.16 -27.48
C ASP A 88 13.37 33.84 -26.72
N SER A 89 14.58 33.50 -26.26
CA SER A 89 14.76 32.33 -25.39
C SER A 89 14.27 32.58 -23.97
N GLU A 90 14.33 33.82 -23.47
CA GLU A 90 13.78 34.17 -22.15
C GLU A 90 12.25 34.19 -22.19
N VAL A 91 11.63 34.74 -23.23
CA VAL A 91 10.16 34.77 -23.36
C VAL A 91 9.56 33.36 -23.55
N ILE A 92 10.20 32.48 -24.33
CA ILE A 92 9.74 31.09 -24.47
C ILE A 92 9.94 30.30 -23.17
N VAL A 93 11.02 30.57 -22.44
CA VAL A 93 11.26 29.93 -21.13
C VAL A 93 10.29 30.47 -20.08
N GLU A 94 9.96 31.76 -20.05
CA GLU A 94 8.96 32.32 -19.14
C GLU A 94 7.55 31.79 -19.41
N GLN A 95 7.14 31.72 -20.67
CA GLN A 95 5.84 31.15 -21.04
C GLN A 95 5.75 29.64 -20.75
N LEU A 96 6.83 28.89 -21.00
CA LEU A 96 6.89 27.44 -20.70
C LEU A 96 6.97 27.18 -19.19
N ILE A 97 7.67 28.02 -18.43
CA ILE A 97 7.72 27.94 -16.96
C ILE A 97 6.35 28.23 -16.37
N GLU A 98 5.63 29.23 -16.87
CA GLU A 98 4.33 29.60 -16.32
C GLU A 98 3.25 28.55 -16.65
N GLU A 99 3.27 27.99 -17.86
CA GLU A 99 2.40 26.86 -18.24
C GLU A 99 2.68 25.62 -17.38
N LYS A 100 3.95 25.26 -17.21
CA LYS A 100 4.35 24.12 -16.37
C LYS A 100 4.12 24.37 -14.88
N TRP A 101 4.25 25.60 -14.40
CA TRP A 101 3.93 25.97 -13.02
C TRP A 101 2.43 25.83 -12.75
N HIS A 102 1.59 26.25 -13.69
CA HIS A 102 0.14 26.11 -13.57
C HIS A 102 -0.30 24.63 -13.60
N GLU A 103 0.36 23.81 -14.42
CA GLU A 103 0.13 22.36 -14.49
C GLU A 103 0.57 21.66 -13.18
N LEU A 104 1.73 22.01 -12.63
CA LEU A 104 2.20 21.51 -11.33
C LEU A 104 1.31 21.95 -10.17
N GLN A 105 0.81 23.19 -10.16
CA GLN A 105 -0.15 23.65 -9.14
C GLN A 105 -1.46 22.85 -9.20
N LYS A 106 -1.92 22.51 -10.41
CA LYS A 106 -3.12 21.69 -10.60
C LYS A 106 -2.91 20.25 -10.14
N GLU A 107 -1.75 19.67 -10.40
CA GLU A 107 -1.41 18.33 -9.88
C GLU A 107 -1.28 18.33 -8.36
N LEU A 108 -0.67 19.36 -7.76
CA LEU A 108 -0.59 19.52 -6.30
C LEU A 108 -1.98 19.65 -5.66
N ALA A 109 -2.88 20.41 -6.28
CA ALA A 109 -4.28 20.49 -5.82
C ALA A 109 -4.95 19.12 -5.84
N LYS A 110 -4.76 18.35 -6.92
CA LYS A 110 -5.27 16.98 -7.04
C LYS A 110 -4.63 16.02 -6.04
N THR A 111 -3.35 16.18 -5.72
CA THR A 111 -2.68 15.41 -4.66
C THR A 111 -3.25 15.74 -3.29
N ASN A 112 -3.61 17.00 -3.04
CA ASN A 112 -4.24 17.40 -1.79
C ASN A 112 -5.67 16.83 -1.67
N GLU A 113 -6.46 16.88 -2.75
CA GLU A 113 -7.76 16.21 -2.79
C GLU A 113 -7.65 14.69 -2.58
N TRP A 114 -6.63 14.06 -3.16
CA TRP A 114 -6.36 12.64 -2.94
C TRP A 114 -5.94 12.36 -1.49
N LYS A 115 -5.13 13.22 -0.88
CA LYS A 115 -4.76 13.17 0.53
C LYS A 115 -6.00 13.26 1.42
N ASP A 116 -6.89 14.21 1.16
CA ASP A 116 -8.13 14.39 1.92
C ASP A 116 -9.06 13.18 1.75
N SER A 117 -9.19 12.66 0.53
CA SER A 117 -9.94 11.43 0.23
C SER A 117 -9.35 10.20 0.95
N MET A 118 -8.03 10.07 1.00
CA MET A 118 -7.37 9.00 1.72
C MET A 118 -7.56 9.13 3.23
N SER A 119 -7.45 10.35 3.79
CA SER A 119 -7.71 10.61 5.21
C SER A 119 -9.14 10.21 5.58
N SER A 120 -10.12 10.64 4.78
CA SER A 120 -11.52 10.26 4.99
C SER A 120 -11.76 8.75 4.90
N ARG A 121 -11.08 8.05 3.99
CA ARG A 121 -11.14 6.59 3.88
C ARG A 121 -10.49 5.91 5.09
N LEU A 122 -9.39 6.45 5.60
CA LEU A 122 -8.68 5.94 6.76
C LEU A 122 -9.55 6.06 8.02
N ASP A 123 -10.18 7.23 8.21
CA ASP A 123 -11.11 7.46 9.32
C ASP A 123 -12.31 6.48 9.26
N LYS A 124 -12.89 6.28 8.08
CA LYS A 124 -13.98 5.30 7.88
C LYS A 124 -13.53 3.85 8.11
N MET A 125 -12.30 3.52 7.73
CA MET A 125 -11.74 2.19 7.96
C MET A 125 -11.49 1.95 9.44
N GLU A 126 -10.98 2.94 10.16
CA GLU A 126 -10.79 2.89 11.61
C GLU A 126 -12.13 2.70 12.32
N GLN A 127 -13.17 3.45 11.91
CA GLN A 127 -14.52 3.26 12.43
C GLN A 127 -15.07 1.85 12.14
N SER A 128 -14.90 1.36 10.91
CA SER A 128 -15.36 0.02 10.53
C SER A 128 -14.63 -1.09 11.30
N MET A 129 -13.34 -0.91 11.59
CA MET A 129 -12.57 -1.83 12.43
C MET A 129 -13.07 -1.79 13.88
N ALA A 130 -13.38 -0.60 14.41
CA ALA A 130 -13.94 -0.45 15.75
C ALA A 130 -15.31 -1.13 15.86
N ASP A 131 -16.18 -0.92 14.87
CA ASP A 131 -17.51 -1.54 14.80
C ASP A 131 -17.38 -3.08 14.66
N MET A 132 -16.52 -3.57 13.76
CA MET A 132 -16.25 -5.00 13.58
C MET A 132 -15.70 -5.65 14.85
N LYS A 133 -14.84 -4.94 15.59
CA LYS A 133 -14.36 -5.40 16.90
C LYS A 133 -15.51 -5.51 17.90
N GLY A 134 -16.41 -4.54 17.92
CA GLY A 134 -17.62 -4.56 18.74
C GLY A 134 -18.53 -5.75 18.40
N ASP A 135 -18.78 -5.97 17.11
CA ASP A 135 -19.59 -7.09 16.61
C ASP A 135 -18.96 -8.45 16.95
N LEU A 136 -17.63 -8.58 16.82
CA LEU A 136 -16.91 -9.81 17.17
C LEU A 136 -16.98 -10.09 18.67
N ASP A 137 -16.81 -9.09 19.52
CA ASP A 137 -16.96 -9.24 20.97
C ASP A 137 -18.40 -9.62 21.35
N GLY A 138 -19.40 -9.04 20.66
CA GLY A 138 -20.81 -9.39 20.81
C GLY A 138 -21.11 -10.83 20.41
N LEU A 139 -20.62 -11.24 19.23
CA LEU A 139 -20.76 -12.60 18.72
C LEU A 139 -20.06 -13.61 19.64
N HIS A 140 -18.86 -13.32 20.11
CA HIS A 140 -18.13 -14.19 21.03
C HIS A 140 -18.92 -14.41 22.32
N LYS A 141 -19.46 -13.35 22.91
CA LYS A 141 -20.34 -13.46 24.10
C LYS A 141 -21.60 -14.28 23.82
N ALA A 142 -22.25 -14.04 22.69
CA ALA A 142 -23.46 -14.78 22.30
C ALA A 142 -23.18 -16.27 22.08
N ILE A 143 -22.07 -16.61 21.43
CA ILE A 143 -21.63 -17.99 21.22
C ILE A 143 -21.33 -18.66 22.56
N VAL A 144 -20.57 -18.01 23.45
CA VAL A 144 -20.27 -18.57 24.78
C VAL A 144 -21.53 -18.79 25.60
N ALA A 145 -22.46 -17.84 25.60
CA ALA A 145 -23.76 -18.00 26.27
C ALA A 145 -24.55 -19.18 25.70
N ARG A 146 -24.60 -19.28 24.36
CA ARG A 146 -25.31 -20.36 23.68
C ARG A 146 -24.70 -21.73 23.98
N ILE A 147 -23.37 -21.84 23.97
CA ILE A 147 -22.67 -23.08 24.36
C ILE A 147 -23.01 -23.45 25.80
N GLY A 148 -23.00 -22.50 26.74
CA GLY A 148 -23.40 -22.76 28.12
C GLY A 148 -24.86 -23.23 28.27
N GLU A 149 -25.79 -22.65 27.51
CA GLU A 149 -27.18 -23.12 27.43
C GLU A 149 -27.29 -24.53 26.85
N TYR A 150 -26.51 -24.83 25.82
CA TYR A 150 -26.44 -26.16 25.20
C TYR A 150 -25.91 -27.21 26.18
N ASP A 151 -24.82 -26.92 26.89
CA ASP A 151 -24.25 -27.83 27.89
C ASP A 151 -25.26 -28.14 29.01
N LYS A 152 -25.99 -27.12 29.46
CA LYS A 152 -27.07 -27.30 30.45
C LYS A 152 -28.20 -28.17 29.90
N THR A 153 -28.65 -27.89 28.67
CA THR A 153 -29.70 -28.68 28.02
C THR A 153 -29.25 -30.14 27.84
N LEU A 154 -27.99 -30.36 27.48
CA LEU A 154 -27.43 -31.69 27.29
C LEU A 154 -27.31 -32.46 28.62
N LEU A 155 -27.00 -31.77 29.72
CA LEU A 155 -27.07 -32.34 31.07
C LEU A 155 -28.50 -32.74 31.45
N ASP A 156 -29.47 -31.86 31.24
CA ASP A 156 -30.88 -32.12 31.55
C ASP A 156 -31.40 -33.31 30.73
N VAL A 157 -31.15 -33.31 29.40
CA VAL A 157 -31.46 -34.44 28.52
C VAL A 157 -30.76 -35.72 29.00
N GLY A 158 -29.51 -35.63 29.46
CA GLY A 158 -28.80 -36.77 30.05
C GLY A 158 -29.49 -37.33 31.31
N THR A 159 -30.09 -36.47 32.14
CA THR A 159 -30.88 -36.91 33.30
C THR A 159 -32.20 -37.56 32.89
N GLU A 160 -32.89 -37.00 31.90
CA GLU A 160 -34.13 -37.57 31.36
C GLU A 160 -33.87 -38.92 30.70
N ILE A 161 -32.79 -39.04 29.92
CA ILE A 161 -32.38 -40.31 29.30
C ILE A 161 -32.09 -41.35 30.37
N LYS A 162 -31.42 -41.00 31.48
CA LYS A 162 -31.21 -41.93 32.61
C LYS A 162 -32.51 -42.32 33.30
N ALA A 163 -33.46 -41.40 33.43
CA ALA A 163 -34.78 -41.72 33.97
C ALA A 163 -35.52 -42.69 33.05
N MET A 164 -35.49 -42.43 31.74
CA MET A 164 -36.05 -43.30 30.72
C MET A 164 -35.37 -44.68 30.70
N GLU A 165 -34.05 -44.74 30.85
CA GLU A 165 -33.31 -46.00 31.01
C GLU A 165 -33.84 -46.81 32.19
N LYS A 166 -34.05 -46.18 33.35
CA LYS A 166 -34.65 -46.85 34.52
C LYS A 166 -36.08 -47.32 34.27
N VAL A 167 -36.88 -46.55 33.51
CA VAL A 167 -38.22 -46.97 33.11
C VAL A 167 -38.14 -48.20 32.21
N PHE A 168 -37.27 -48.20 31.20
CA PHE A 168 -37.05 -49.38 30.35
C PHE A 168 -36.57 -50.60 31.13
N GLN A 169 -35.66 -50.42 32.09
CA GLN A 169 -35.20 -51.50 32.97
C GLN A 169 -36.33 -52.12 33.79
N LYS A 170 -37.39 -51.38 34.13
CA LYS A 170 -38.58 -51.91 34.82
C LYS A 170 -39.61 -52.52 33.87
N VAL A 171 -39.83 -51.87 32.73
CA VAL A 171 -40.85 -52.26 31.75
C VAL A 171 -40.46 -53.53 31.00
N LEU A 172 -39.18 -53.73 30.65
CA LEU A 172 -38.74 -54.92 29.92
C LEU A 172 -39.03 -56.24 30.69
N PRO A 173 -38.69 -56.36 31.99
CA PRO A 173 -39.08 -57.53 32.80
C PRO A 173 -40.59 -57.67 32.96
N GLU A 174 -41.31 -56.57 33.19
CA GLU A 174 -42.76 -56.60 33.41
C GLU A 174 -43.52 -57.07 32.16
N LEU A 175 -43.18 -56.55 30.98
CA LEU A 175 -43.71 -57.03 29.71
C LEU A 175 -43.37 -58.50 29.47
N THR A 176 -42.13 -58.92 29.75
CA THR A 176 -41.72 -60.32 29.59
C THR A 176 -42.51 -61.24 30.52
N GLY A 177 -42.70 -60.84 31.78
CA GLY A 177 -43.51 -61.57 32.76
C GLY A 177 -44.98 -61.66 32.35
N ASN A 178 -45.59 -60.54 31.97
CA ASN A 178 -46.99 -60.50 31.54
C ASN A 178 -47.22 -61.34 30.27
N ILE A 179 -46.28 -61.36 29.32
CA ILE A 179 -46.36 -62.22 28.13
C ILE A 179 -46.25 -63.70 28.51
N GLN A 180 -45.38 -64.05 29.47
CA GLN A 180 -45.27 -65.42 29.98
C GLN A 180 -46.55 -65.86 30.69
N GLU A 181 -47.19 -64.98 31.47
CA GLU A 181 -48.49 -65.25 32.10
C GLU A 181 -49.61 -65.41 31.06
N LEU A 182 -49.70 -64.52 30.06
CA LEU A 182 -50.66 -64.65 28.96
C LEU A 182 -50.48 -65.98 28.21
N SER A 183 -49.24 -66.37 27.96
CA SER A 183 -48.90 -67.65 27.33
C SER A 183 -49.37 -68.83 28.18
N ARG A 184 -49.15 -68.79 29.51
CA ARG A 184 -49.63 -69.81 30.45
C ARG A 184 -51.16 -69.88 30.50
N ILE A 185 -51.84 -68.75 30.65
CA ILE A 185 -53.31 -68.68 30.69
C ILE A 185 -53.88 -69.27 29.40
N THR A 186 -53.37 -68.84 28.24
CA THR A 186 -53.79 -69.36 26.94
C THR A 186 -53.60 -70.87 26.85
N LYS A 187 -52.48 -71.40 27.36
CA LYS A 187 -52.21 -72.84 27.40
C LYS A 187 -53.21 -73.59 28.29
N THR A 188 -53.43 -73.14 29.52
CA THR A 188 -54.41 -73.75 30.46
C THR A 188 -55.85 -73.66 29.95
N THR A 189 -56.22 -72.57 29.26
CA THR A 189 -57.53 -72.44 28.62
C THR A 189 -57.68 -73.41 27.45
N LYS A 190 -56.60 -73.62 26.67
CA LYS A 190 -56.58 -74.59 25.57
C LYS A 190 -56.71 -76.03 26.09
N GLU A 191 -55.99 -76.38 27.15
CA GLU A 191 -56.04 -77.71 27.79
C GLU A 191 -57.43 -78.04 28.38
N ASN A 192 -58.03 -77.11 29.13
CA ASN A 192 -59.40 -77.27 29.65
C ASN A 192 -60.45 -77.43 28.54
N LYS A 193 -60.23 -76.81 27.37
CA LYS A 193 -61.14 -76.91 26.22
C LYS A 193 -61.06 -78.27 25.53
N THR A 194 -59.90 -78.93 25.57
CA THR A 194 -59.73 -80.32 25.08
C THR A 194 -60.32 -81.34 26.05
N GLU A 195 -60.23 -81.13 27.37
CA GLU A 195 -60.76 -82.04 28.39
C GLU A 195 -62.30 -82.10 28.38
N LYS A 196 -62.97 -80.96 28.13
CA LYS A 196 -64.44 -80.92 27.96
C LYS A 196 -64.97 -81.53 26.65
N LYS A 197 -64.11 -81.82 25.67
CA LYS A 197 -64.50 -82.48 24.42
C LYS A 197 -64.28 -84.00 24.43
N GLY A 198 -63.60 -84.53 25.45
CA GLY A 198 -63.32 -85.97 25.61
C GLY A 198 -64.21 -86.70 26.61
N LYS A 199 -65.25 -86.05 27.14
CA LYS A 199 -66.28 -86.64 28.00
C LYS A 199 -67.62 -86.67 27.29
#